data_AF-A0A3C1YC49-F1
#
_entry.id   AF-A0A3C1YC49-F1
#
_cell.length_a   1.000
_cell.length_b   1.000
_cell.length_c   1.000
_cell.angle_alpha   90.00
_cell.angle_beta   90.00
_cell.angle_gamma   90.00
#
_symmetry.space_group_name_H-M   'P 1'
#
loop_
_entity.id
_entity.type
_entity.pdbx_description
1 polymer ?
#
loop_
_entity_poly.entity_id
_entity_poly.type
_entity_poly.pdbx_seq_one_letter_code
_entity_poly.pdbx_strand_id
1 'polypeptide(L)'
;LIYIFIFMYGTMVMRSVIEEKTNRIVEIIISSVKPFELMLGKIISVALVGLSQFAMWIILGFVFLLIANGFISTDIDVTNLNANEAVLSSEIGSSLMALPIKSLTFVFLIYFLAGYLLYGSLFAAIGSASDQETDSQQFIVPITIPLIVSFVLVQVVIDNPHGGLAYWLSMIPFTSPIIMIARIPFGVPLHELLLSISLLIAGFLLTTWVAAKIYRVGILMYGKKISYKELWKWLKYKD
;
A
#
# COMPACT_ATOMS: atom_id res chain seq x y z
N LEU A 1 -8.46 4.52 3.16
CA LEU A 1 -7.40 5.16 2.35
C LEU A 1 -6.37 4.14 1.84
N ILE A 2 -5.72 3.38 2.71
CA ILE A 2 -4.68 2.38 2.33
C ILE A 2 -5.16 1.40 1.27
N TYR A 3 -6.35 0.82 1.47
CA TYR A 3 -6.98 -0.08 0.49
C TYR A 3 -7.06 0.54 -0.91
N ILE A 4 -7.61 1.74 -1.01
CA ILE A 4 -7.82 2.47 -2.27
C ILE A 4 -6.48 2.78 -2.93
N PHE A 5 -5.50 3.23 -2.14
CA PHE A 5 -4.17 3.53 -2.65
C PHE A 5 -3.48 2.28 -3.21
N ILE A 6 -3.43 1.19 -2.43
CA ILE A 6 -2.80 -0.06 -2.88
C ILE A 6 -3.43 -0.56 -4.18
N PHE A 7 -4.77 -0.50 -4.27
CA PHE A 7 -5.48 -0.89 -5.47
C PHE A 7 -5.13 0.01 -6.67
N MET A 8 -5.20 1.33 -6.50
CA MET A 8 -4.98 2.30 -7.57
C MET A 8 -3.55 2.23 -8.11
N TYR A 9 -2.54 2.32 -7.24
CA TYR A 9 -1.14 2.27 -7.68
C TYR A 9 -0.68 0.86 -8.05
N GLY A 10 -1.26 -0.18 -7.43
CA GLY A 10 -1.02 -1.57 -7.82
C GLY A 10 -1.45 -1.84 -9.26
N THR A 11 -2.66 -1.41 -9.64
CA THR A 11 -3.12 -1.52 -11.03
C THR A 11 -2.28 -0.70 -12.01
N MET A 12 -1.73 0.44 -11.59
CA MET A 12 -0.78 1.22 -12.39
C MET A 12 0.52 0.45 -12.68
N VAL A 13 1.09 -0.23 -11.68
CA VAL A 13 2.27 -1.11 -11.88
C VAL A 13 1.94 -2.22 -12.89
N MET A 14 0.80 -2.88 -12.71
CA MET A 14 0.36 -3.96 -13.60
C MET A 14 0.25 -3.49 -15.06
N ARG A 15 -0.44 -2.37 -15.29
CA ARG A 15 -0.61 -1.78 -16.63
C ARG A 15 0.71 -1.40 -17.27
N SER A 16 1.61 -0.77 -16.51
CA SER A 16 2.94 -0.42 -17.00
C SER A 16 3.75 -1.64 -17.48
N VAL A 17 3.60 -2.80 -16.84
CA VAL A 17 4.25 -4.04 -17.30
C VAL A 17 3.60 -4.58 -18.58
N ILE A 18 2.27 -4.55 -18.65
CA ILE A 18 1.52 -4.99 -19.83
C ILE A 18 1.86 -4.12 -21.05
N GLU A 19 1.97 -2.80 -20.87
CA GLU A 19 2.34 -1.87 -21.93
C GLU A 19 3.74 -2.15 -22.49
N GLU A 20 4.73 -2.42 -21.63
CA GLU A 20 6.07 -2.78 -22.07
C GLU A 20 6.10 -4.10 -22.85
N LYS A 21 5.31 -5.08 -22.42
CA LYS A 21 5.18 -6.37 -23.10
C LYS A 21 4.50 -6.20 -24.47
N THR A 22 3.39 -5.47 -24.50
CA THR A 22 2.59 -5.24 -25.71
C THR A 22 3.38 -4.48 -26.77
N ASN A 23 4.17 -3.49 -26.35
CA ASN A 23 4.99 -2.68 -27.24
C ASN A 23 6.34 -3.31 -27.59
N ARG A 24 6.62 -4.56 -27.16
CA ARG A 24 7.90 -5.26 -27.36
C ARG A 24 9.14 -4.51 -26.85
N ILE A 25 8.96 -3.47 -26.03
CA ILE A 25 10.05 -2.75 -25.36
C ILE A 25 10.80 -3.72 -24.46
N VAL A 26 10.06 -4.67 -23.89
CA VAL A 26 10.52 -5.69 -22.97
C VAL A 26 11.67 -6.55 -23.52
N GLU A 27 11.69 -6.85 -24.83
CA GLU A 27 12.73 -7.68 -25.48
C GLU A 27 14.10 -6.99 -25.50
N ILE A 28 14.11 -5.66 -25.58
CA ILE A 28 15.32 -4.83 -25.58
C ILE A 28 15.82 -4.63 -24.14
N ILE A 29 14.92 -4.48 -23.16
CA ILE A 29 15.35 -4.20 -21.78
C ILE A 29 15.95 -5.44 -21.12
N ILE A 30 15.41 -6.63 -21.38
CA ILE A 30 15.93 -7.88 -20.77
C ILE A 30 17.36 -8.23 -21.23
N SER A 31 17.82 -7.70 -22.37
CA SER A 31 19.20 -7.90 -22.83
C SER A 31 20.20 -7.04 -22.05
N SER A 32 19.71 -6.05 -21.29
CA SER A 32 20.53 -5.04 -20.62
C SER A 32 20.46 -5.12 -19.09
N VAL A 33 19.34 -5.56 -18.51
CA VAL A 33 19.09 -5.58 -17.06
C VAL A 33 18.41 -6.87 -16.63
N LYS A 34 18.74 -7.36 -15.42
CA LYS A 34 18.12 -8.57 -14.86
C LYS A 34 16.63 -8.31 -14.54
N PRO A 35 15.72 -9.28 -14.79
CA PRO A 35 14.28 -9.14 -14.49
C PRO A 35 13.94 -8.71 -13.06
N PHE A 36 14.72 -9.18 -12.07
CA PHE A 36 14.50 -8.80 -10.67
C PHE A 36 14.75 -7.32 -10.42
N GLU A 37 15.86 -6.78 -10.94
CA GLU A 37 16.24 -5.38 -10.77
C GLU A 37 15.25 -4.46 -11.51
N LEU A 38 14.82 -4.87 -12.69
CA LEU A 38 13.80 -4.15 -13.46
C LEU A 38 12.46 -4.10 -12.71
N MET A 39 12.00 -5.24 -12.20
CA MET A 39 10.72 -5.29 -11.51
C MET A 39 10.73 -4.51 -10.20
N LEU A 40 11.80 -4.67 -9.42
CA LEU A 40 12.00 -3.94 -8.17
C LEU A 40 12.03 -2.42 -8.43
N GLY A 41 12.79 -1.98 -9.43
CA GLY A 41 12.87 -0.57 -9.82
C GLY A 41 11.51 0.01 -10.20
N LYS A 42 10.71 -0.72 -10.98
CA LYS A 42 9.36 -0.30 -11.37
C LYS A 42 8.38 -0.20 -10.20
N ILE A 43 8.41 -1.18 -9.29
CA ILE A 43 7.52 -1.16 -8.12
C ILE A 43 7.87 0.04 -7.22
N ILE A 44 9.18 0.27 -7.00
CA ILE A 44 9.68 1.40 -6.20
C ILE A 44 9.36 2.74 -6.87
N SER A 45 9.51 2.86 -8.20
CA SER A 45 9.24 4.12 -8.90
C SER A 45 7.78 4.54 -8.78
N VAL A 46 6.84 3.61 -8.94
CA VAL A 46 5.41 3.90 -8.74
C VAL A 46 5.11 4.19 -7.25
N ALA A 47 5.85 3.57 -6.32
CA ALA A 47 5.79 3.95 -4.90
C ALA A 47 6.17 5.42 -4.69
N LEU A 48 7.26 5.86 -5.33
CA LEU A 48 7.75 7.23 -5.27
C LEU A 48 6.76 8.24 -5.87
N VAL A 49 6.05 7.88 -6.94
CA VAL A 49 4.95 8.69 -7.49
C VAL A 49 3.82 8.83 -6.47
N GLY A 50 3.49 7.75 -5.75
CA GLY A 50 2.52 7.83 -4.67
C GLY A 50 2.97 8.71 -3.50
N LEU A 51 4.25 8.62 -3.11
CA LEU A 51 4.83 9.47 -2.08
C LEU A 51 4.89 10.95 -2.49
N SER A 52 5.15 11.25 -3.77
CA SER A 52 5.10 12.63 -4.28
C SER A 52 3.66 13.17 -4.24
N GLN A 53 2.65 12.34 -4.50
CA GLN A 53 1.25 12.74 -4.31
C GLN A 53 0.93 13.11 -2.86
N PHE A 54 1.40 12.34 -1.87
CA PHE A 54 1.24 12.72 -0.46
C PHE A 54 1.98 14.01 -0.12
N ALA A 55 3.20 14.19 -0.62
CA ALA A 55 3.96 15.42 -0.42
C ALA A 55 3.18 16.64 -0.94
N MET A 56 2.56 16.52 -2.13
CA MET A 56 1.70 17.56 -2.67
C MET A 56 0.49 17.85 -1.78
N TRP A 57 -0.18 16.83 -1.24
CA TRP A 57 -1.29 17.03 -0.30
C TRP A 57 -0.87 17.73 0.99
N ILE A 58 0.29 17.39 1.56
CA ILE A 58 0.81 18.03 2.77
C ILE A 58 1.13 19.50 2.51
N ILE A 59 1.79 19.81 1.40
CA ILE A 59 2.12 21.18 1.01
C ILE A 59 0.85 22.00 0.78
N LEU A 60 -0.12 21.46 0.01
CA LEU A 60 -1.39 22.14 -0.25
C LEU A 60 -2.19 22.35 1.03
N GLY A 61 -2.23 21.37 1.93
CA GLY A 61 -2.90 21.50 3.24
C GLY A 61 -2.26 22.58 4.11
N PHE A 62 -0.92 22.65 4.14
CA PHE A 62 -0.20 23.68 4.88
C PHE A 62 -0.41 25.08 4.31
N VAL A 63 -0.33 25.23 2.98
CA VAL A 63 -0.62 26.49 2.28
C VAL A 63 -2.07 26.92 2.52
N PHE A 64 -3.02 25.98 2.43
CA PHE A 64 -4.42 26.24 2.70
C PHE A 64 -4.65 26.72 4.14
N LEU A 65 -3.98 26.11 5.14
CA LEU A 65 -4.06 26.57 6.53
C LEU A 65 -3.49 27.97 6.71
N LEU A 66 -2.35 28.30 6.09
CA LEU A 66 -1.78 29.65 6.15
C LEU A 66 -2.72 30.69 5.56
N ILE A 67 -3.30 30.39 4.40
CA ILE A 67 -4.29 31.24 3.74
C ILE A 67 -5.53 31.37 4.62
N ALA A 68 -6.13 30.27 5.07
CA ALA A 68 -7.31 30.27 5.91
C ALA A 68 -7.11 31.10 7.19
N ASN A 69 -5.99 30.94 7.89
CA ASN A 69 -5.68 31.76 9.07
C ASN A 69 -5.53 33.25 8.72
N GLY A 70 -4.87 33.57 7.59
CA GLY A 70 -4.72 34.94 7.12
C GLY A 70 -6.03 35.61 6.67
N PHE A 71 -7.00 34.85 6.17
CA PHE A 71 -8.34 35.33 5.79
C PHE A 71 -9.30 35.42 6.99
N ILE A 72 -9.20 34.48 7.94
CA ILE A 72 -10.03 34.44 9.17
C ILE A 72 -9.60 35.52 10.17
N SER A 73 -8.32 35.92 10.18
CA SER A 73 -7.81 36.96 11.08
C SER A 73 -8.25 38.39 10.72
N THR A 74 -8.86 38.61 9.55
CA THR A 74 -9.16 39.96 9.05
C THR A 74 -10.54 40.50 9.42
N ASP A 75 -11.48 39.69 9.93
CA ASP A 75 -12.85 40.17 10.26
C ASP A 75 -13.54 39.48 11.45
N ILE A 76 -12.84 38.65 12.24
CA ILE A 76 -13.44 38.05 13.45
C ILE A 76 -12.93 38.78 14.69
N ASP A 77 -13.76 39.70 15.18
CA ASP A 77 -13.65 40.32 16.49
C ASP A 77 -13.82 39.22 17.57
N VAL A 78 -12.70 38.62 17.99
CA VAL A 78 -12.63 37.46 18.91
C VAL A 78 -13.09 37.82 20.34
N THR A 79 -13.59 39.03 20.55
CA THR A 79 -14.07 39.51 21.85
C THR A 79 -15.49 39.05 22.19
N ASN A 80 -16.25 38.48 21.23
CA ASN A 80 -17.64 38.05 21.44
C ASN A 80 -17.96 36.61 20.99
N LEU A 81 -17.00 35.69 21.08
CA LEU A 81 -17.30 34.25 20.92
C LEU A 81 -17.65 33.65 22.27
N ASN A 82 -18.91 33.26 22.40
CA ASN A 82 -19.50 32.59 23.56
C ASN A 82 -18.54 31.55 24.14
N ALA A 83 -18.38 31.55 25.47
CA ALA A 83 -17.47 30.69 26.24
C ALA A 83 -17.60 29.18 25.92
N ASN A 84 -18.68 28.75 25.27
CA ASN A 84 -18.90 27.37 24.85
C ASN A 84 -18.14 26.96 23.57
N GLU A 85 -17.77 27.88 22.66
CA GLU A 85 -17.02 27.55 21.43
C GLU A 85 -15.48 27.59 21.62
N ALA A 86 -15.00 28.41 22.55
CA ALA A 86 -13.60 28.43 22.99
C ALA A 86 -13.22 27.14 23.76
N VAL A 87 -14.18 26.55 24.50
CA VAL A 87 -13.99 25.27 25.19
C VAL A 87 -13.96 24.12 24.17
N LEU A 88 -14.81 24.13 23.14
CA LEU A 88 -14.81 23.09 22.10
C LEU A 88 -13.52 23.09 21.25
N SER A 89 -12.98 24.27 20.91
CA SER A 89 -11.71 24.38 20.18
C SER A 89 -10.48 24.01 21.02
N SER A 90 -10.51 24.26 22.33
CA SER A 90 -9.44 23.84 23.26
C SER A 90 -9.51 22.35 23.64
N GLU A 91 -10.70 21.75 23.72
CA GLU A 91 -10.87 20.29 23.91
C GLU A 91 -10.44 19.50 22.66
N ILE A 92 -10.77 19.98 21.46
CA ILE A 92 -10.28 19.36 20.21
C ILE A 92 -8.76 19.51 20.10
N GLY A 93 -8.21 20.71 20.41
CA GLY A 93 -6.77 20.95 20.38
C GLY A 93 -5.98 20.07 21.37
N SER A 94 -6.48 19.92 22.59
CA SER A 94 -5.85 19.09 23.63
C SER A 94 -6.00 17.59 23.37
N SER A 95 -7.15 17.14 22.84
CA SER A 95 -7.38 15.74 22.46
C SER A 95 -6.52 15.30 21.26
N LEU A 96 -6.27 16.19 20.30
CA LEU A 96 -5.32 15.93 19.22
C LEU A 96 -3.88 15.88 19.73
N MET A 97 -3.47 16.78 20.64
CA MET A 97 -2.11 16.76 21.20
C MET A 97 -1.85 15.56 22.13
N ALA A 98 -2.89 14.97 22.73
CA ALA A 98 -2.79 13.78 23.57
C ALA A 98 -2.50 12.50 22.77
N LEU A 99 -2.85 12.46 21.48
CA LEU A 99 -2.48 11.34 20.63
C LEU A 99 -0.98 11.43 20.28
N PRO A 100 -0.24 10.31 20.31
CA PRO A 100 1.14 10.26 19.85
C PRO A 100 1.19 10.32 18.31
N ILE A 101 0.73 11.44 17.73
CA ILE A 101 0.56 11.66 16.28
C ILE A 101 1.85 11.36 15.54
N LYS A 102 3.00 11.73 16.11
CA LYS A 102 4.32 11.47 15.52
C LYS A 102 4.61 9.97 15.39
N SER A 103 4.33 9.18 16.42
CA SER A 103 4.53 7.72 16.39
C SER A 103 3.54 7.06 15.43
N LEU A 104 2.27 7.46 15.48
CA LEU A 104 1.22 6.92 14.61
C LEU A 104 1.53 7.18 13.14
N THR A 105 1.98 8.39 12.80
CA THR A 105 2.33 8.79 11.43
C THR A 105 3.53 8.02 10.91
N PHE A 106 4.57 7.86 11.74
CA PHE A 106 5.78 7.14 11.34
C PHE A 106 5.49 5.66 11.07
N VAL A 107 4.78 5.00 11.98
CA VAL A 107 4.41 3.58 11.82
C VAL A 107 3.43 3.40 10.67
N PHE A 108 2.46 4.31 10.51
CA PHE A 108 1.57 4.35 9.35
C PHE A 108 2.37 4.34 8.05
N LEU A 109 3.37 5.23 7.91
CA LEU A 109 4.14 5.35 6.67
C LEU A 109 4.91 4.06 6.34
N ILE A 110 5.47 3.39 7.35
CA ILE A 110 6.18 2.11 7.18
C ILE A 110 5.22 1.02 6.67
N TYR A 111 4.10 0.79 7.37
CA TYR A 111 3.14 -0.26 6.98
C TYR A 111 2.45 0.06 5.66
N PHE A 112 2.19 1.34 5.41
CA PHE A 112 1.63 1.82 4.16
C PHE A 112 2.56 1.54 2.98
N LEU A 113 3.82 1.98 3.07
CA LEU A 113 4.79 1.82 1.99
C LEU A 113 5.12 0.34 1.78
N ALA A 114 5.41 -0.38 2.85
CA ALA A 114 5.79 -1.77 2.76
C ALA A 114 4.61 -2.66 2.33
N GLY A 115 3.39 -2.36 2.78
CA GLY A 115 2.17 -2.99 2.29
C GLY A 115 1.96 -2.72 0.80
N TYR A 116 2.12 -1.46 0.36
CA TYR A 116 2.11 -1.13 -1.06
C TYR A 116 3.16 -1.92 -1.85
N LEU A 117 4.41 -2.00 -1.38
CA LEU A 117 5.48 -2.73 -2.07
C LEU A 117 5.14 -4.21 -2.23
N LEU A 118 4.61 -4.85 -1.18
CA LEU A 118 4.17 -6.24 -1.21
C LEU A 118 3.06 -6.44 -2.25
N TYR A 119 1.99 -5.65 -2.20
CA TYR A 119 0.88 -5.79 -3.14
C TYR A 119 1.27 -5.41 -4.57
N GLY A 120 2.04 -4.33 -4.73
CA GLY A 120 2.58 -3.87 -6.01
C GLY A 120 3.40 -4.95 -6.70
N SER A 121 4.16 -5.75 -5.95
CA SER A 121 4.88 -6.90 -6.51
C SER A 121 3.96 -8.02 -7.02
N LEU A 122 2.82 -8.26 -6.38
CA LEU A 122 1.82 -9.22 -6.87
C LEU A 122 1.11 -8.70 -8.12
N PHE A 123 0.77 -7.42 -8.17
CA PHE A 123 0.21 -6.77 -9.35
C PHE A 123 1.19 -6.80 -10.53
N ALA A 124 2.47 -6.55 -10.27
CA ALA A 124 3.55 -6.73 -11.24
C ALA A 124 3.59 -8.16 -11.78
N ALA A 125 3.49 -9.18 -10.92
CA ALA A 125 3.48 -10.57 -11.34
C ALA A 125 2.34 -10.88 -12.32
N ILE A 126 1.13 -10.36 -12.07
CA ILE A 126 -0.01 -10.49 -13.00
C ILE A 126 0.26 -9.77 -14.31
N GLY A 127 0.73 -8.51 -14.25
CA GLY A 127 1.00 -7.72 -15.44
C GLY A 127 2.05 -8.38 -16.34
N SER A 128 3.01 -9.09 -15.74
CA SER A 128 4.04 -9.82 -16.47
C SER A 128 3.53 -11.09 -17.15
N ALA A 129 2.54 -11.74 -16.52
CA ALA A 129 1.91 -12.93 -17.08
C ALA A 129 0.92 -12.60 -18.20
N SER A 130 0.39 -11.37 -18.23
CA SER A 130 -0.76 -11.01 -19.03
C SER A 130 -0.41 -10.22 -20.28
N ASP A 131 -1.10 -10.53 -21.38
CA ASP A 131 -0.95 -9.85 -22.66
C ASP A 131 -1.93 -8.68 -22.82
N GLN A 132 -3.06 -8.71 -22.11
CA GLN A 132 -4.13 -7.73 -22.20
C GLN A 132 -4.65 -7.32 -20.82
N GLU A 133 -5.04 -6.05 -20.67
CA GLU A 133 -5.60 -5.54 -19.42
C GLU A 133 -6.89 -6.28 -19.02
N THR A 134 -7.73 -6.64 -19.99
CA THR A 134 -9.03 -7.30 -19.76
C THR A 134 -8.87 -8.68 -19.14
N ASP A 135 -7.86 -9.45 -19.57
CA ASP A 135 -7.58 -10.79 -19.04
C ASP A 135 -6.99 -10.72 -17.61
N SER A 136 -6.24 -9.64 -17.34
CA SER A 136 -5.59 -9.40 -16.04
C SER A 136 -6.60 -9.14 -14.92
N GLN A 137 -7.76 -8.56 -15.24
CA GLN A 137 -8.76 -8.18 -14.24
C GLN A 137 -9.27 -9.37 -13.41
N GLN A 138 -9.37 -10.56 -14.00
CA GLN A 138 -9.78 -11.78 -13.29
C GLN A 138 -8.75 -12.23 -12.25
N PHE A 139 -7.47 -11.89 -12.45
CA PHE A 139 -6.39 -12.22 -11.53
C PHE A 139 -6.21 -11.18 -10.41
N ILE A 140 -6.78 -9.98 -10.56
CA ILE A 140 -6.72 -8.93 -9.51
C ILE A 140 -7.54 -9.36 -8.27
N VAL A 141 -8.72 -9.92 -8.49
CA VAL A 141 -9.67 -10.29 -7.42
C VAL A 141 -9.04 -11.14 -6.30
N PRO A 142 -8.35 -12.26 -6.56
CA PRO A 142 -7.75 -13.06 -5.48
C PRO A 142 -6.67 -12.32 -4.69
N ILE A 143 -5.96 -11.37 -5.30
CA ILE A 143 -4.99 -10.54 -4.58
C ILE A 143 -5.71 -9.54 -3.68
N THR A 144 -6.82 -8.98 -4.13
CA THR A 144 -7.55 -7.97 -3.34
C THR A 144 -8.40 -8.59 -2.24
N ILE A 145 -8.82 -9.86 -2.33
CA ILE A 145 -9.62 -10.53 -1.30
C ILE A 145 -8.99 -10.44 0.10
N PRO A 146 -7.71 -10.79 0.35
CA PRO A 146 -7.07 -10.59 1.65
C PRO A 146 -7.15 -9.14 2.16
N LEU A 147 -7.01 -8.17 1.26
CA LEU A 147 -7.10 -6.75 1.56
C LEU A 147 -8.54 -6.35 1.96
N ILE A 148 -9.55 -6.88 1.25
CA ILE A 148 -10.97 -6.68 1.55
C ILE A 148 -11.34 -7.32 2.88
N VAL A 149 -10.93 -8.58 3.12
CA VAL A 149 -11.17 -9.29 4.37
C VAL A 149 -10.57 -8.52 5.54
N SER A 150 -9.36 -8.00 5.39
CA SER A 150 -8.72 -7.17 6.41
C SER A 150 -9.54 -5.92 6.69
N PHE A 151 -10.01 -5.22 5.66
CA PHE A 151 -10.83 -4.03 5.80
C PHE A 151 -12.15 -4.30 6.53
N VAL A 152 -12.85 -5.38 6.16
CA VAL A 152 -14.12 -5.77 6.80
C VAL A 152 -13.92 -6.17 8.27
N LEU A 153 -12.82 -6.85 8.59
CA LEU A 153 -12.52 -7.31 9.94
C LEU A 153 -11.91 -6.23 10.85
N VAL A 154 -11.64 -5.02 10.35
CA VAL A 154 -11.14 -3.90 11.18
C VAL A 154 -12.06 -3.64 12.37
N GLN A 155 -13.38 -3.65 12.17
CA GLN A 155 -14.32 -3.38 13.27
C GLN A 155 -14.18 -4.41 14.39
N VAL A 156 -14.13 -5.70 14.03
CA VAL A 156 -13.97 -6.81 15.00
C VAL A 156 -12.64 -6.71 15.75
N VAL A 157 -11.59 -6.25 15.07
CA VAL A 157 -10.27 -6.04 15.66
C VAL A 157 -10.26 -4.84 16.61
N ILE A 158 -10.97 -3.76 16.29
CA ILE A 158 -11.11 -2.59 17.16
C ILE A 158 -11.89 -2.98 18.43
N ASP A 159 -12.93 -3.80 18.31
CA ASP A 159 -13.72 -4.25 19.44
C ASP A 159 -12.91 -5.20 20.36
N ASN A 160 -11.98 -6.00 19.79
CA ASN A 160 -11.10 -6.91 20.55
C ASN A 160 -9.62 -6.81 20.11
N PRO A 161 -8.89 -5.73 20.46
CA PRO A 161 -7.55 -5.46 19.95
C PRO A 161 -6.46 -6.44 20.40
N HIS A 162 -6.67 -7.09 21.54
CA HIS A 162 -5.75 -8.10 22.11
C HIS A 162 -6.20 -9.53 21.84
N GLY A 163 -7.29 -9.73 21.08
CA GLY A 163 -7.78 -11.05 20.74
C GLY A 163 -6.84 -11.83 19.81
N GLY A 164 -6.90 -13.16 19.85
CA GLY A 164 -6.06 -14.02 18.99
C GLY A 164 -6.26 -13.76 17.50
N LEU A 165 -7.49 -13.44 17.06
CA LEU A 165 -7.76 -13.06 15.67
C LEU A 165 -7.01 -11.79 15.25
N ALA A 166 -7.02 -10.77 16.10
CA ALA A 166 -6.31 -9.51 15.87
C ALA A 166 -4.79 -9.73 15.78
N TYR A 167 -4.24 -10.58 16.65
CA TYR A 167 -2.83 -10.97 16.62
C TYR A 167 -2.44 -11.65 15.29
N TRP A 168 -3.16 -12.71 14.88
CA TRP A 168 -2.82 -13.46 13.67
C TRP A 168 -3.00 -12.64 12.39
N LEU A 169 -4.07 -11.85 12.31
CA LEU A 169 -4.30 -10.95 11.17
C LEU A 169 -3.26 -9.82 11.09
N SER A 170 -2.71 -9.40 12.22
CA SER A 170 -1.57 -8.48 12.27
C SER A 170 -0.25 -9.13 11.84
N MET A 171 -0.13 -10.44 11.92
CA MET A 171 1.10 -11.17 11.64
C MET A 171 1.25 -11.53 10.17
N ILE A 172 0.13 -11.86 9.52
CA ILE A 172 0.11 -12.26 8.11
C ILE A 172 0.40 -11.04 7.22
N PRO A 173 1.46 -11.07 6.37
CA PRO A 173 1.89 -9.90 5.58
C PRO A 173 0.83 -9.29 4.67
N PHE A 174 -0.11 -10.10 4.17
CA PHE A 174 -1.19 -9.62 3.31
C PHE A 174 -2.22 -8.80 4.10
N THR A 175 -2.48 -9.16 5.35
CA THR A 175 -3.54 -8.53 6.16
C THR A 175 -3.00 -7.47 7.12
N SER A 176 -1.72 -7.54 7.47
CA SER A 176 -1.08 -6.67 8.45
C SER A 176 -1.09 -5.17 8.12
N PRO A 177 -0.98 -4.70 6.84
CA PRO A 177 -0.96 -3.27 6.54
C PRO A 177 -2.20 -2.51 7.01
N ILE A 178 -3.35 -3.19 7.08
CA ILE A 178 -4.62 -2.57 7.51
C ILE A 178 -4.85 -2.84 9.00
N ILE A 179 -4.71 -4.10 9.42
CA ILE A 179 -5.06 -4.52 10.78
C ILE A 179 -4.11 -3.95 11.83
N MET A 180 -2.80 -3.90 11.56
CA MET A 180 -1.85 -3.39 12.55
C MET A 180 -2.08 -1.90 12.82
N ILE A 181 -2.37 -1.12 11.77
CA ILE A 181 -2.66 0.31 11.92
C ILE A 181 -3.93 0.54 12.74
N ALA A 182 -4.93 -0.32 12.58
CA ALA A 182 -6.14 -0.29 13.41
C ALA A 182 -5.86 -0.64 14.88
N ARG A 183 -4.87 -1.50 15.18
CA ARG A 183 -4.54 -1.91 16.56
C ARG A 183 -3.65 -0.93 17.31
N ILE A 184 -2.77 -0.18 16.64
CA ILE A 184 -1.78 0.72 17.30
C ILE A 184 -2.38 1.68 18.34
N PRO A 185 -3.54 2.34 18.11
CA PRO A 185 -4.15 3.22 19.10
C PRO A 185 -4.48 2.53 20.43
N PHE A 186 -4.61 1.21 20.44
CA PHE A 186 -4.94 0.39 21.61
C PHE A 186 -3.71 -0.16 22.34
N GLY A 187 -2.49 0.25 21.95
CA GLY A 187 -1.26 -0.09 22.67
C GLY A 187 -0.68 -1.46 22.32
N VAL A 188 -0.27 -1.66 21.06
CA VAL A 188 0.40 -2.89 20.61
C VAL A 188 1.82 -2.96 21.16
N PRO A 189 2.26 -4.11 21.73
CA PRO A 189 3.63 -4.29 22.17
C PRO A 189 4.65 -4.12 21.04
N LEU A 190 5.80 -3.51 21.33
CA LEU A 190 6.85 -3.25 20.32
C LEU A 190 7.39 -4.53 19.67
N HIS A 191 7.39 -5.67 20.38
CA HIS A 191 7.85 -6.93 19.82
C HIS A 191 6.90 -7.47 18.74
N GLU A 192 5.57 -7.35 18.93
CA GLU A 192 4.59 -7.70 17.88
C GLU A 192 4.76 -6.80 16.66
N LEU A 193 4.99 -5.51 16.90
CA LEU A 193 5.19 -4.52 15.85
C LEU A 193 6.41 -4.84 14.99
N LEU A 194 7.56 -5.11 15.62
CA LEU A 194 8.81 -5.42 14.93
C LEU A 194 8.70 -6.75 14.16
N LEU A 195 8.09 -7.76 14.76
CA LEU A 195 7.93 -9.06 14.13
C LEU A 195 7.03 -8.97 12.89
N SER A 196 5.92 -8.24 12.98
CA SER A 196 5.05 -8.01 11.83
C SER A 196 5.74 -7.20 10.72
N ILE A 197 6.53 -6.17 11.05
CA ILE A 197 7.34 -5.45 10.06
C ILE A 197 8.33 -6.40 9.38
N SER A 198 9.06 -7.22 10.14
CA SER A 198 10.01 -8.19 9.59
C SER A 198 9.35 -9.20 8.66
N LEU A 199 8.19 -9.76 9.05
CA LEU A 199 7.43 -10.67 8.20
C LEU A 199 6.91 -9.99 6.94
N LEU A 200 6.51 -8.74 7.04
CA LEU A 200 6.00 -7.99 5.90
C LEU A 200 7.12 -7.65 4.90
N ILE A 201 8.30 -7.26 5.39
CA ILE A 201 9.49 -7.07 4.53
C ILE A 201 9.90 -8.40 3.88
N ALA A 202 9.93 -9.50 4.64
CA ALA A 202 10.21 -10.83 4.10
C ALA A 202 9.16 -11.25 3.05
N GLY A 203 7.89 -10.96 3.32
CA GLY A 203 6.78 -11.15 2.39
C GLY A 203 7.00 -10.40 1.09
N PHE A 204 7.34 -9.11 1.16
CA PHE A 204 7.65 -8.28 0.00
C PHE A 204 8.82 -8.83 -0.83
N LEU A 205 9.92 -9.23 -0.19
CA LEU A 205 11.07 -9.80 -0.89
C LEU A 205 10.70 -11.11 -1.59
N LEU A 206 9.93 -11.97 -0.92
CA LEU A 206 9.44 -13.23 -1.48
C LEU A 206 8.53 -12.96 -2.68
N THR A 207 7.53 -12.09 -2.54
CA THR A 207 6.58 -11.80 -3.62
C THR A 207 7.25 -11.10 -4.80
N THR A 208 8.26 -10.27 -4.56
CA THR A 208 9.06 -9.65 -5.64
C THR A 208 9.94 -10.68 -6.35
N TRP A 209 10.54 -11.63 -5.63
CA TRP A 209 11.28 -12.73 -6.23
C TRP A 209 10.37 -13.61 -7.10
N VAL A 210 9.16 -13.93 -6.60
CA VAL A 210 8.11 -14.64 -7.35
C VAL A 210 7.73 -13.87 -8.61
N ALA A 211 7.50 -12.55 -8.50
CA ALA A 211 7.13 -11.69 -9.62
C ALA A 211 8.22 -11.66 -10.70
N ALA A 212 9.49 -11.53 -10.31
CA ALA A 212 10.62 -11.54 -11.24
C ALA A 212 10.76 -12.87 -11.99
N LYS A 213 10.47 -13.99 -11.32
CA LYS A 213 10.49 -15.32 -11.93
C LYS A 213 9.35 -15.50 -12.93
N ILE A 214 8.16 -15.05 -12.58
CA ILE A 214 7.01 -15.02 -13.49
C ILE A 214 7.30 -14.10 -14.68
N TYR A 215 7.94 -12.94 -14.46
CA TYR A 215 8.32 -12.01 -15.51
C TYR A 215 9.22 -12.65 -16.56
N ARG A 216 10.27 -13.37 -16.14
CA ARG A 216 11.20 -14.01 -17.07
C ARG A 216 10.53 -15.02 -18.01
N VAL A 217 9.53 -15.76 -17.53
CA VAL A 217 8.83 -16.79 -18.34
C VAL A 217 7.64 -16.19 -19.08
N GLY A 218 6.87 -15.34 -18.41
CA GLY A 218 5.65 -14.73 -18.93
C GLY A 218 5.90 -13.84 -20.15
N ILE A 219 7.02 -13.11 -20.16
CA ILE A 219 7.43 -12.27 -21.29
C ILE A 219 7.58 -13.04 -22.62
N LEU A 220 8.04 -14.30 -22.58
CA LEU A 220 8.30 -15.11 -23.77
C LEU A 220 7.06 -15.88 -24.26
N MET A 221 5.97 -15.82 -23.52
CA MET A 221 4.74 -16.52 -23.84
C MET A 221 3.67 -15.53 -24.25
N TYR A 222 3.35 -15.56 -25.56
CA TYR A 222 2.35 -14.72 -26.21
C TYR A 222 1.10 -15.53 -26.56
N GLY A 223 -0.07 -14.93 -26.36
CA GLY A 223 -1.33 -15.39 -26.92
C GLY A 223 -1.94 -16.63 -26.24
N LYS A 224 -1.37 -17.08 -25.12
CA LYS A 224 -1.92 -18.18 -24.33
C LYS A 224 -2.69 -17.65 -23.14
N LYS A 225 -3.97 -18.04 -23.02
CA LYS A 225 -4.80 -17.68 -21.86
C LYS A 225 -4.16 -18.20 -20.57
N ILE A 226 -3.89 -17.28 -19.66
CA ILE A 226 -3.23 -17.55 -18.38
C ILE A 226 -4.14 -18.43 -17.52
N SER A 227 -3.55 -19.36 -16.80
CA SER A 227 -4.23 -20.12 -15.75
C SER A 227 -3.35 -20.19 -14.50
N TYR A 228 -3.95 -20.24 -13.32
CA TYR A 228 -3.25 -20.41 -12.05
C TYR A 228 -2.31 -21.63 -12.04
N LYS A 229 -2.70 -22.71 -12.75
CA LYS A 229 -1.88 -23.92 -12.90
C LYS A 229 -0.57 -23.65 -13.65
N GLU A 230 -0.57 -22.70 -14.57
CA GLU A 230 0.60 -22.37 -15.38
C GLU A 230 1.56 -21.44 -14.63
N LEU A 231 1.02 -20.42 -13.94
CA LEU A 231 1.79 -19.57 -13.04
C LEU A 231 2.57 -20.42 -12.02
N TRP A 232 1.92 -21.43 -11.43
CA TRP A 232 2.57 -22.35 -10.50
C TRP A 232 3.68 -23.21 -11.15
N LYS A 233 3.51 -23.61 -12.41
CA LYS A 233 4.56 -24.33 -13.15
C LYS A 233 5.76 -23.43 -13.44
N TRP A 234 5.54 -22.15 -13.76
CA TRP A 234 6.63 -21.19 -14.01
C TRP A 234 7.49 -20.95 -12.78
N LEU A 235 6.88 -20.98 -11.59
CA LEU A 235 7.62 -20.92 -10.33
C LEU A 235 8.53 -22.13 -10.10
N LYS A 236 8.26 -23.28 -10.74
CA LYS A 236 9.07 -24.51 -10.60
C LYS A 236 10.16 -24.66 -11.66
N TYR A 237 10.15 -23.87 -12.73
CA TYR A 237 11.27 -23.89 -13.68
C TYR A 237 12.55 -23.46 -12.95
N LYS A 238 13.57 -24.32 -12.95
CA LYS A 238 14.91 -23.95 -12.50
C LYS A 238 15.57 -23.11 -13.58
N ASP A 239 16.49 -22.26 -13.14
CA ASP A 239 17.38 -21.47 -13.99
C ASP A 239 18.17 -22.35 -14.96
#